data_AF-A0A7J6DSW0-F1
#
_entry.id   AF-A0A7J6DSW0-F1
#
_cell.length_a   1.000
_cell.length_b   1.000
_cell.length_c   1.000
_cell.angle_alpha   90.00
_cell.angle_beta   90.00
_cell.angle_gamma   90.00
#
_symmetry.space_group_name_H-M   'P 1'
#
loop_
_entity.id
_entity.type
_entity.pdbx_description
1 polymer ?
#
loop_
_entity_poly.entity_id
_entity_poly.type
_entity_poly.pdbx_seq_one_letter_code
_entity_poly.pdbx_strand_id
1 'polypeptide(L)'
;MVDSNEERNFMYFGPSLPTNQSDESAMEEFCRSSVTTIWNYHGGCTVGKVVDGDFRVMGVNSLRVVDGSTFRVCPGTNPQATTMMLGRYVGLKMLQEREVKAKAE
;
A
#
# COMPACT_ATOMS: atom_id res chain seq x y z
N MET A 1 -26.49 -16.92 -2.20
CA MET A 1 -27.24 -17.39 -1.02
C MET A 1 -28.65 -16.88 -1.22
N VAL A 2 -29.63 -17.76 -1.34
CA VAL A 2 -31.03 -17.39 -1.60
C VAL A 2 -31.66 -17.11 -0.25
N ASP A 3 -32.42 -16.02 -0.09
CA ASP A 3 -33.13 -15.79 1.17
C ASP A 3 -34.31 -16.76 1.31
N SER A 4 -34.92 -16.82 2.50
CA SER A 4 -36.08 -17.66 2.84
C SER A 4 -37.29 -17.53 1.90
N ASN A 5 -37.38 -16.48 1.10
CA ASN A 5 -38.40 -16.22 0.09
C ASN A 5 -37.97 -16.63 -1.34
N GLU A 6 -36.87 -17.36 -1.49
CA GLU A 6 -36.32 -17.79 -2.78
C GLU A 6 -35.88 -16.65 -3.75
N GLU A 7 -35.83 -15.42 -3.27
CA GLU A 7 -35.39 -14.28 -4.06
C GLU A 7 -33.86 -14.18 -4.12
N ARG A 8 -33.34 -13.83 -5.30
CA ARG A 8 -31.91 -13.52 -5.49
C ARG A 8 -31.62 -12.12 -4.98
N ASN A 9 -31.50 -12.00 -3.67
CA ASN A 9 -31.10 -10.76 -3.01
C ASN A 9 -29.58 -10.70 -2.81
N PHE A 10 -29.01 -9.50 -2.96
CA PHE A 10 -27.61 -9.26 -2.61
C PHE A 10 -27.51 -9.23 -1.09
N MET A 11 -26.86 -10.23 -0.49
CA MET A 11 -26.54 -10.22 0.93
C MET A 11 -25.36 -9.28 1.16
N TYR A 12 -25.65 -8.12 1.73
CA TYR A 12 -24.61 -7.20 2.19
C TYR A 12 -24.04 -7.71 3.52
N PHE A 13 -22.75 -8.02 3.54
CA PHE A 13 -22.05 -8.40 4.76
C PHE A 13 -21.52 -7.13 5.45
N GLY A 14 -22.07 -6.81 6.61
CA GLY A 14 -21.66 -5.67 7.44
C GLY A 14 -22.84 -4.85 7.96
N PRO A 15 -22.57 -3.86 8.84
CA PRO A 15 -23.60 -2.92 9.30
C PRO A 15 -24.12 -2.08 8.13
N SER A 16 -25.41 -1.76 8.15
CA SER A 16 -26.03 -0.85 7.19
C SER A 16 -25.63 0.60 7.46
N LEU A 17 -25.62 1.44 6.42
CA LEU A 17 -25.41 2.88 6.56
C LEU A 17 -26.48 3.51 7.49
N PRO A 18 -26.14 4.60 8.21
CA PRO A 18 -27.12 5.41 8.92
C PRO A 18 -28.27 5.86 8.01
N THR A 19 -29.50 5.87 8.54
CA THR A 19 -30.69 6.25 7.76
C THR A 19 -30.62 7.69 7.26
N ASN A 20 -30.16 8.63 8.10
CA ASN A 20 -29.89 10.00 7.71
C ASN A 20 -28.41 10.17 7.34
N GLN A 21 -28.09 10.10 6.06
CA GLN A 21 -26.70 10.23 5.58
C GLN A 21 -26.16 11.66 5.63
N SER A 22 -27.01 12.65 5.91
CA SER A 22 -26.59 14.04 6.16
C SER A 22 -26.23 14.30 7.63
N ASP A 23 -26.39 13.31 8.53
CA ASP A 23 -25.92 13.37 9.91
C ASP A 23 -24.44 12.96 9.97
N GLU A 24 -23.54 13.95 10.04
CA GLU A 24 -22.09 13.71 10.08
C GLU A 24 -21.65 12.91 11.30
N SER A 25 -22.31 13.08 12.47
CA SER A 25 -21.94 12.36 13.70
C SER A 25 -22.28 10.88 13.59
N ALA A 26 -23.47 10.55 13.07
CA ALA A 26 -23.86 9.16 12.82
C ALA A 26 -22.97 8.50 11.75
N MET A 27 -22.60 9.23 10.70
CA MET A 27 -21.67 8.74 9.68
C MET A 27 -20.25 8.51 10.23
N GLU A 28 -19.76 9.38 11.13
CA GLU A 28 -18.48 9.20 11.81
C GLU A 28 -18.49 7.94 12.69
N GLU A 29 -19.54 7.74 13.49
CA GLU A 29 -19.68 6.55 14.34
C GLU A 29 -19.74 5.26 13.49
N PHE A 30 -20.46 5.29 12.37
CA PHE A 30 -20.46 4.19 11.41
C PHE A 30 -19.05 3.89 10.90
N CYS A 31 -18.28 4.91 10.51
CA CYS A 31 -16.91 4.71 10.03
C CYS A 31 -16.03 4.09 11.12
N ARG A 32 -16.09 4.59 12.36
CA ARG A 32 -15.28 4.07 13.48
C ARG A 32 -15.65 2.64 13.86
N SER A 33 -16.93 2.30 13.85
CA SER A 33 -17.41 0.97 14.29
C SER A 33 -17.31 -0.10 13.21
N SER A 34 -17.29 0.28 11.93
CA SER A 34 -17.25 -0.65 10.79
C SER A 34 -15.91 -0.73 10.07
N VAL A 35 -14.96 0.17 10.37
CA VAL A 35 -13.66 0.20 9.68
C VAL A 35 -12.95 -1.15 9.78
N THR A 36 -12.48 -1.62 8.64
CA THR A 36 -11.62 -2.79 8.52
C THR A 36 -10.46 -2.46 7.59
N THR A 37 -9.51 -3.38 7.50
CA THR A 37 -8.41 -3.25 6.57
C THR A 37 -8.82 -3.59 5.15
N ILE A 38 -8.22 -2.87 4.19
CA ILE A 38 -8.22 -3.25 2.77
C ILE A 38 -6.91 -3.97 2.37
N TRP A 39 -6.14 -4.41 3.37
CA TRP A 39 -4.87 -5.13 3.26
C TRP A 39 -3.72 -4.41 2.55
N ASN A 40 -3.84 -3.10 2.32
CA ASN A 40 -2.82 -2.26 1.67
C ASN A 40 -1.91 -1.52 2.67
N TYR A 41 -1.46 -2.21 3.71
CA TYR A 41 -0.52 -1.64 4.68
C TYR A 41 0.84 -1.34 4.02
N HIS A 42 1.48 -0.26 4.46
CA HIS A 42 2.73 0.24 3.90
C HIS A 42 3.47 1.12 4.92
N GLY A 43 4.70 1.52 4.59
CA GLY A 43 5.54 2.34 5.47
C GLY A 43 6.39 1.53 6.47
N GLY A 44 7.11 2.24 7.34
CA GLY A 44 8.05 1.66 8.31
C GLY A 44 9.53 1.80 7.92
N CYS A 45 9.84 1.79 6.62
CA CYS A 45 11.21 1.94 6.10
C CYS A 45 11.27 3.05 5.04
N THR A 46 10.66 4.19 5.33
CA THR A 46 10.38 5.23 4.32
C THR A 46 11.64 5.93 3.81
N VAL A 47 11.59 6.32 2.53
CA VAL A 47 12.63 7.11 1.87
C VAL A 47 12.83 8.45 2.60
N GLY A 48 14.08 8.80 2.88
CA GLY A 48 14.47 10.00 3.65
C GLY A 48 14.37 9.84 5.16
N LYS A 49 13.95 8.66 5.67
CA LYS A 49 13.92 8.34 7.11
C LYS A 49 14.76 7.11 7.46
N VAL A 50 14.68 6.06 6.66
CA VAL A 50 15.47 4.82 6.85
C VAL A 50 16.35 4.52 5.63
N VAL A 51 15.81 4.72 4.43
CA VAL A 51 16.56 4.55 3.17
C VAL A 51 16.77 5.86 2.42
N ASP A 52 17.81 5.94 1.60
CA ASP A 52 18.08 7.07 0.71
C ASP A 52 17.24 7.02 -0.59
N GLY A 53 17.47 7.99 -1.50
CA GLY A 53 16.75 8.07 -2.78
C GLY A 53 17.03 6.92 -3.76
N ASP A 54 18.06 6.12 -3.50
CA ASP A 54 18.40 4.92 -4.25
C ASP A 54 18.05 3.64 -3.46
N PHE A 55 17.22 3.77 -2.42
CA PHE A 55 16.73 2.69 -1.56
C PHE A 55 17.82 2.00 -0.73
N ARG A 56 18.98 2.64 -0.52
CA ARG A 56 20.05 2.13 0.35
C ARG A 56 19.73 2.45 1.81
N VAL A 57 19.96 1.50 2.70
CA VAL A 57 19.82 1.73 4.14
C VAL A 57 20.89 2.73 4.58
N MET A 58 20.47 3.86 5.15
CA MET A 58 21.40 4.93 5.51
C MET A 58 22.39 4.45 6.59
N GLY A 59 23.68 4.72 6.38
CA GLY A 59 24.75 4.31 7.29
C GLY A 59 25.16 2.83 7.18
N VAL A 60 24.56 2.05 6.27
CA VAL A 60 24.89 0.63 6.07
C VAL A 60 25.30 0.38 4.61
N ASN A 61 26.45 -0.25 4.43
CA ASN A 61 26.93 -0.63 3.10
C ASN A 61 26.24 -1.90 2.60
N SER A 62 26.09 -2.01 1.28
CA SER A 62 25.61 -3.23 0.60
C SER A 62 24.22 -3.73 1.03
N LEU A 63 23.38 -2.86 1.60
CA LEU A 63 22.02 -3.18 2.03
C LEU A 63 20.99 -2.20 1.44
N ARG A 64 19.91 -2.74 0.87
CA ARG A 64 18.76 -1.99 0.35
C ARG A 64 17.44 -2.61 0.81
N VAL A 65 16.38 -1.81 0.84
CA VAL A 65 15.00 -2.28 1.08
C VAL A 65 14.12 -1.85 -0.08
N VAL A 66 13.43 -2.79 -0.72
CA VAL A 66 12.63 -2.55 -1.93
C VAL A 66 11.30 -3.32 -1.82
N ASP A 67 10.37 -2.76 -1.07
CA ASP A 67 9.00 -3.26 -0.89
C ASP A 67 8.06 -2.12 -0.46
N GLY A 68 6.82 -2.46 -0.09
CA GLY A 68 5.81 -1.49 0.35
C GLY A 68 6.17 -0.71 1.62
N SER A 69 7.17 -1.15 2.40
CA SER A 69 7.61 -0.42 3.59
C SER A 69 8.26 0.93 3.27
N THR A 70 8.68 1.12 2.01
CA THR A 70 9.34 2.34 1.54
C THR A 70 8.37 3.45 1.16
N PHE A 71 7.07 3.12 1.01
CA PHE A 71 6.04 4.09 0.65
C PHE A 71 5.64 4.98 1.83
N ARG A 72 5.53 6.29 1.59
CA ARG A 72 4.97 7.24 2.56
C ARG A 72 3.44 7.25 2.55
N VAL A 73 2.85 6.97 1.39
CA VAL A 73 1.41 6.89 1.13
C VAL A 73 1.15 5.76 0.14
N CYS A 74 -0.02 5.13 0.19
CA CYS A 74 -0.37 4.04 -0.72
C CYS A 74 -0.38 4.54 -2.18
N PRO A 75 0.37 3.91 -3.09
CA PRO A 75 0.36 4.30 -4.50
C PRO A 75 -0.85 3.71 -5.22
N GLY A 76 -1.95 4.47 -5.25
CA GLY A 76 -3.20 4.10 -5.92
C GLY A 76 -4.10 3.18 -5.10
N THR A 77 -5.19 2.69 -5.73
CA THR A 77 -6.22 1.87 -5.06
C THR A 77 -5.72 0.49 -4.65
N ASN A 78 -4.86 -0.14 -5.47
CA ASN A 78 -4.19 -1.40 -5.15
C ASN A 78 -2.67 -1.26 -5.44
N PRO A 79 -1.80 -1.35 -4.42
CA PRO A 79 -0.38 -1.07 -4.55
C PRO A 79 0.42 -2.22 -5.17
N GLN A 80 -0.19 -3.37 -5.45
CA GLN A 80 0.52 -4.57 -5.92
C GLN A 80 1.30 -4.29 -7.22
N ALA A 81 0.65 -3.73 -8.23
CA ALA A 81 1.28 -3.46 -9.52
C ALA A 81 2.46 -2.48 -9.37
N THR A 82 2.30 -1.44 -8.57
CA THR A 82 3.37 -0.47 -8.27
C THR A 82 4.52 -1.13 -7.52
N THR A 83 4.24 -2.01 -6.57
CA THR A 83 5.27 -2.74 -5.81
C THR A 83 6.07 -3.68 -6.70
N MET A 84 5.41 -4.42 -7.60
CA MET A 84 6.07 -5.28 -8.59
C MET A 84 6.94 -4.46 -9.55
N MET A 85 6.43 -3.33 -10.04
CA MET A 85 7.17 -2.42 -10.90
C MET A 85 8.41 -1.86 -10.18
N LEU A 86 8.27 -1.45 -8.92
CA LEU A 86 9.36 -0.92 -8.10
C LEU A 86 10.53 -1.91 -8.00
N GLY A 87 10.23 -3.19 -7.76
CA GLY A 87 11.25 -4.24 -7.72
C GLY A 87 12.08 -4.29 -9.00
N ARG A 88 11.43 -4.28 -10.17
CA ARG A 88 12.13 -4.24 -11.47
C ARG A 88 12.90 -2.94 -11.66
N TYR A 89 12.29 -1.80 -11.33
CA TYR A 89 12.89 -0.48 -11.52
C TYR A 89 14.21 -0.36 -10.76
N VAL A 90 14.21 -0.68 -9.46
CA VAL A 90 15.42 -0.61 -8.63
C VAL A 90 16.46 -1.64 -9.09
N GLY A 91 16.04 -2.84 -9.49
CA GLY A 91 16.94 -3.84 -10.07
C GLY A 91 17.69 -3.35 -11.30
N LEU A 92 17.01 -2.66 -12.22
CA LEU A 92 17.64 -2.06 -13.41
C LEU A 92 18.60 -0.91 -13.04
N LYS A 93 18.23 -0.08 -12.06
CA LYS A 93 19.10 1.00 -11.55
C LYS A 93 20.39 0.42 -10.96
N MET A 94 20.30 -0.66 -10.21
CA MET A 94 21.48 -1.35 -9.64
C MET A 94 22.41 -1.91 -10.72
N LEU A 95 21.87 -2.44 -11.83
CA LEU A 95 22.69 -2.89 -12.96
C LEU A 95 23.43 -1.71 -13.61
N GLN A 96 22.73 -0.61 -13.86
CA GLN A 96 23.31 0.59 -14.43
C GLN A 96 24.43 1.17 -13.54
N GLU A 97 24.22 1.22 -12.23
CA GLU A 97 25.25 1.65 -11.27
C GLU A 97 26.52 0.79 -11.36
N ARG A 98 26.37 -0.53 -11.51
CA ARG A 98 27.50 -1.46 -11.66
C ARG A 98 28.25 -1.27 -12.98
N GLU A 99 27.52 -1.05 -14.08
CA GLU A 99 28.12 -0.78 -15.40
C GLU A 99 28.92 0.53 -15.40
N VAL A 100 28.37 1.59 -14.80
CA VAL A 100 29.08 2.88 -14.66
C VAL A 100 30.34 2.70 -13.84
N LYS A 101 30.28 1.95 -12.74
CA LYS A 101 31.44 1.67 -11.89
C LYS A 101 32.52 0.88 -12.65
N ALA A 102 32.14 -0.17 -13.38
CA ALA A 102 33.06 -0.98 -14.16
C ALA A 102 33.74 -0.23 -15.32
N LYS A 103 33.12 0.84 -15.84
CA LYS A 103 33.72 1.71 -16.87
C LYS A 103 34.63 2.81 -16.30
N ALA A 104 34.51 3.08 -15.00
CA ALA A 104 35.32 4.08 -14.30
C ALA A 104 36.59 3.50 -13.67
N GLU A 105 36.68 2.17 -13.60
CA GLU A 105 37.86 1.37 -13.24
C GLU A 105 38.70 1.06 -14.48
#